data_AF-A0A948PNG4-F1
#
_entry.id   AF-A0A948PNG4-F1
#
_cell.length_a   1.000
_cell.length_b   1.000
_cell.length_c   1.000
_cell.angle_alpha   90.00
_cell.angle_beta   90.00
_cell.angle_gamma   90.00
#
_symmetry.space_group_name_H-M   'P 1'
#
loop_
_entity.id
_entity.type
_entity.pdbx_description
1 polymer ?
#
loop_
_entity_poly.entity_id
_entity_poly.type
_entity_poly.pdbx_seq_one_letter_code
_entity_poly.pdbx_strand_id
1 'polypeptide(L)'
;MRLNKVQIEHMAIAIVRNLLKEEKILSEDKRKLIDEVNEIILHEFSREDQLDIEVREILSNHMEKIRRENIEYQTMFKMIKTKLAKEKDIVL
;
A
#
# COMPACT_ATOMS: atom_id res chain seq x y z
N MET A 1 -7.89 2.13 4.69
CA MET A 1 -8.00 1.63 6.08
C MET A 1 -6.61 1.16 6.46
N ARG A 2 -6.03 1.66 7.57
CA ARG A 2 -4.71 1.21 8.01
C ARG A 2 -4.87 -0.08 8.81
N LEU A 3 -4.28 -1.17 8.34
CA LEU A 3 -4.12 -2.37 9.17
C LEU A 3 -3.12 -2.05 10.28
N ASN A 4 -3.42 -2.47 11.51
CA ASN A 4 -2.47 -2.34 12.60
C ASN A 4 -1.40 -3.44 12.52
N LYS A 5 -0.26 -3.24 13.21
CA LYS A 5 0.88 -4.18 13.17
C LYS A 5 0.49 -5.63 13.51
N VAL A 6 -0.42 -5.80 14.47
CA VAL A 6 -0.92 -7.11 14.90
C VAL A 6 -1.71 -7.79 13.77
N GLN A 7 -2.54 -7.06 13.05
CA GLN A 7 -3.29 -7.57 11.89
C GLN A 7 -2.35 -7.98 10.75
N ILE A 8 -1.29 -7.21 10.51
CA ILE A 8 -0.29 -7.54 9.47
C ILE A 8 0.48 -8.81 9.87
N GLU A 9 0.89 -8.94 11.13
CA GLU A 9 1.56 -10.14 11.63
C GLU A 9 0.67 -11.38 11.50
N HIS A 10 -0.61 -11.28 11.90
CA HIS A 10 -1.57 -12.37 11.72
C HIS A 10 -1.75 -12.75 10.24
N MET A 11 -1.73 -11.77 9.34
CA MET A 11 -1.81 -12.00 7.91
C MET A 11 -0.57 -12.73 7.39
N ALA A 12 0.63 -12.27 7.76
CA ALA A 12 1.90 -12.90 7.38
C ALA A 12 1.95 -14.38 7.83
N ILE A 13 1.53 -14.65 9.08
CA ILE A 13 1.42 -16.01 9.61
C ILE A 13 0.45 -16.85 8.78
N ALA A 14 -0.72 -16.31 8.45
CA ALA A 14 -1.72 -17.03 7.66
C ALA A 14 -1.24 -17.34 6.24
N ILE A 15 -0.59 -16.38 5.57
CA ILE A 15 0.00 -16.53 4.24
C ILE A 15 1.04 -17.65 4.26
N VAL A 16 2.06 -17.55 5.12
CA VAL A 16 3.14 -18.54 5.20
C VAL A 16 2.59 -19.91 5.57
N ARG A 17 1.63 -19.98 6.50
CA ARG A 17 1.00 -21.24 6.89
C ARG A 17 0.29 -21.91 5.71
N ASN A 18 -0.45 -21.16 4.89
CA ASN A 18 -1.17 -21.71 3.76
C ASN A 18 -0.23 -22.15 2.64
N LEU A 19 0.81 -21.35 2.33
CA LEU A 19 1.80 -21.70 1.31
C LEU A 19 2.56 -22.98 1.65
N LEU A 20 2.93 -23.17 2.92
CA LEU A 20 3.57 -24.40 3.40
C LEU A 20 2.59 -25.59 3.40
N LYS A 21 1.33 -25.37 3.81
CA LYS A 21 0.31 -26.43 3.84
C LYS A 21 -0.03 -26.95 2.45
N GLU A 22 -0.03 -26.09 1.45
CA GLU A 22 -0.29 -26.45 0.05
C GLU A 22 0.96 -26.91 -0.70
N GLU A 23 2.10 -27.04 0.00
CA GLU A 23 3.39 -27.46 -0.56
C GLU A 23 3.84 -26.60 -1.76
N LYS A 24 3.39 -25.33 -1.80
CA LYS A 24 3.77 -24.37 -2.85
C LYS A 24 5.19 -23.85 -2.69
N ILE A 25 5.71 -23.89 -1.47
CA ILE A 25 7.05 -23.47 -1.09
C ILE A 25 7.67 -24.45 -0.11
N LEU A 26 8.99 -24.50 -0.07
CA LEU A 26 9.77 -25.15 0.97
C LEU A 26 10.50 -24.07 1.78
N SER A 27 10.52 -24.21 3.10
CA SER A 27 11.16 -23.23 4.00
C SER A 27 11.91 -23.97 5.10
N GLU A 28 13.18 -23.64 5.27
CA GLU A 28 14.01 -24.19 6.35
C GLU A 28 13.69 -23.53 7.70
N ASP A 29 13.43 -22.21 7.69
CA ASP A 29 13.03 -21.45 8.88
C ASP A 29 11.71 -20.71 8.64
N LYS A 30 10.64 -21.26 9.21
CA LYS A 30 9.30 -20.67 9.14
C LYS A 30 9.21 -19.30 9.83
N ARG A 31 9.94 -19.08 10.92
CA ARG A 31 9.85 -17.80 11.66
C ARG A 31 10.46 -16.69 10.84
N LYS A 32 11.66 -16.93 10.31
CA LYS A 32 12.33 -15.99 9.41
C LYS A 32 11.46 -15.64 8.20
N LEU A 33 10.82 -16.63 7.58
CA LEU A 33 9.92 -16.37 6.44
C LEU A 33 8.70 -15.52 6.83
N ILE A 34 8.13 -15.72 8.03
CA ILE A 34 7.03 -14.88 8.52
C ILE A 34 7.50 -13.44 8.73
N ASP A 35 8.69 -13.25 9.31
CA ASP A 35 9.26 -11.92 9.53
C ASP A 35 9.52 -11.20 8.20
N GLU A 36 10.10 -11.88 7.20
CA GLU A 36 10.32 -11.34 5.86
C GLU A 36 9.00 -10.94 5.19
N VAL A 37 7.96 -11.79 5.25
CA VAL A 37 6.64 -11.45 4.70
C VAL A 37 6.02 -10.25 5.41
N ASN A 38 6.17 -10.16 6.74
CA ASN A 38 5.68 -9.04 7.53
C ASN A 38 6.38 -7.73 7.13
N GLU A 39 7.70 -7.75 6.98
CA GLU A 39 8.48 -6.60 6.51
C GLU A 39 8.08 -6.16 5.10
N ILE A 40 7.89 -7.10 4.18
CA ILE A 40 7.41 -6.80 2.81
C ILE A 40 6.05 -6.11 2.86
N ILE A 41 5.09 -6.64 3.63
CA ILE A 41 3.76 -6.05 3.73
C ILE A 41 3.84 -4.64 4.33
N LEU A 42 4.63 -4.45 5.39
CA LEU A 42 4.83 -3.14 6.02
C LEU A 42 5.47 -2.13 5.06
N HIS A 43 6.45 -2.56 4.28
CA HIS A 43 7.11 -1.74 3.28
C HIS A 43 6.13 -1.26 2.20
N GLU A 44 5.31 -2.17 1.67
CA GLU A 44 4.31 -1.82 0.66
C GLU A 44 3.25 -0.86 1.20
N PHE A 45 2.74 -1.07 2.42
CA PHE A 45 1.85 -0.10 3.06
C PHE A 45 2.49 1.27 3.25
N SER A 46 3.78 1.32 3.62
CA SER A 46 4.50 2.59 3.76
C SER A 46 4.65 3.32 2.42
N ARG A 47 4.84 2.60 1.32
CA ARG A 47 4.91 3.18 -0.03
C ARG A 47 3.56 3.77 -0.44
N GLU A 48 2.46 3.09 -0.13
CA GLU A 48 1.12 3.62 -0.38
C GLU A 48 0.83 4.88 0.46
N ASP A 49 1.24 4.89 1.74
CA ASP A 49 1.10 6.06 2.61
C ASP A 49 1.90 7.26 2.08
N GLN A 50 3.11 7.05 1.56
CA GLN A 50 3.91 8.09 0.91
C GLN A 50 3.26 8.62 -0.37
N LEU A 51 2.71 7.71 -1.19
CA LEU A 51 1.97 8.08 -2.39
C LEU A 51 0.78 8.98 -2.05
N ASP A 52 0.02 8.65 -0.99
CA ASP A 52 -1.10 9.45 -0.53
C ASP A 52 -0.68 10.87 -0.10
N ILE A 53 0.46 10.99 0.60
CA ILE A 53 1.00 12.30 1.02
C ILE A 53 1.35 13.14 -0.20
N GLU A 54 2.06 12.56 -1.17
CA GLU A 54 2.47 13.24 -2.40
C GLU A 54 1.27 13.69 -3.24
N VAL A 55 0.23 12.86 -3.36
CA VAL A 55 -1.03 13.24 -4.03
C VAL A 55 -1.66 14.46 -3.34
N ARG A 56 -1.68 14.50 -2.00
CA ARG A 56 -2.21 15.65 -1.25
C ARG A 56 -1.38 16.91 -1.47
N GLU A 57 -0.05 16.80 -1.52
CA GLU A 57 0.83 17.93 -1.81
C GLU A 57 0.58 18.50 -3.21
N ILE A 58 0.49 17.63 -4.23
CA ILE A 58 0.17 18.04 -5.61
C ILE A 58 -1.17 18.78 -5.65
N LEU A 59 -2.21 18.21 -5.02
CA LEU A 59 -3.53 18.85 -4.98
C LEU A 59 -3.51 20.17 -4.21
N SER A 60 -2.73 20.27 -3.14
CA SER A 60 -2.63 21.48 -2.33
C SER A 60 -2.06 22.65 -3.13
N ASN A 61 -1.06 22.38 -3.96
CA ASN A 61 -0.47 23.36 -4.89
C ASN A 61 -1.45 23.83 -5.98
N HIS A 62 -2.54 23.09 -6.22
CA HIS A 62 -3.54 23.38 -7.24
C HIS A 62 -4.93 23.72 -6.67
N MET A 63 -5.07 23.95 -5.36
CA MET A 63 -6.37 24.24 -4.71
C MET A 63 -7.14 25.40 -5.35
N GLU A 64 -6.46 26.50 -5.67
CA GLU A 64 -7.07 27.68 -6.30
C GLU A 64 -7.63 27.39 -7.69
N LYS A 65 -7.07 26.41 -8.41
CA LYS A 65 -7.57 25.98 -9.72
C LYS A 65 -8.75 25.04 -9.57
N ILE A 66 -8.65 24.08 -8.65
CA ILE A 66 -9.72 23.12 -8.32
C ILE A 66 -10.99 23.87 -7.87
N ARG A 67 -10.84 24.90 -7.03
CA ARG A 67 -11.94 25.73 -6.55
C ARG A 67 -12.57 26.56 -7.67
N ARG A 68 -11.76 27.11 -8.58
CA ARG A 68 -12.26 27.89 -9.73
C ARG A 68 -13.02 27.03 -10.74
N GLU A 69 -12.59 25.79 -10.95
CA GLU A 69 -13.19 24.85 -11.90
C GLU A 69 -14.35 24.04 -11.29
N ASN A 70 -14.74 24.28 -10.02
CA ASN A 70 -15.76 23.52 -9.28
C ASN A 70 -15.52 21.98 -9.32
N ILE A 71 -14.25 21.57 -9.34
CA ILE A 71 -13.90 20.15 -9.41
C ILE A 71 -13.90 19.55 -8.01
N GLU A 72 -14.47 18.35 -7.89
CA GLU A 72 -14.47 17.61 -6.63
C GLU A 72 -13.07 17.07 -6.28
N TYR A 73 -12.54 17.49 -5.13
CA TYR A 73 -11.23 17.07 -4.62
C TYR A 73 -11.05 15.55 -4.60
N GLN A 74 -12.09 14.81 -4.18
CA GLN A 74 -12.02 13.36 -4.04
C GLN A 74 -11.86 12.66 -5.40
N THR A 75 -12.47 13.21 -6.45
CA THR A 75 -12.34 12.69 -7.82
C THR A 75 -10.92 12.93 -8.35
N MET A 76 -10.37 14.13 -8.13
CA MET A 76 -8.98 14.43 -8.51
C MET A 76 -7.97 13.61 -7.75
N PHE A 77 -8.18 13.39 -6.44
CA PHE A 77 -7.33 12.53 -5.62
C PHE A 77 -7.22 11.12 -6.20
N LYS A 78 -8.35 10.50 -6.56
CA LYS A 78 -8.36 9.17 -7.17
C LYS A 78 -7.64 9.15 -8.52
N MET A 79 -7.87 10.15 -9.37
CA MET A 79 -7.23 10.24 -10.69
C MET A 79 -5.71 10.41 -10.57
N ILE A 80 -5.23 11.33 -9.73
CA ILE A 80 -3.79 11.58 -9.54
C ILE A 80 -3.14 10.39 -8.85
N LYS A 81 -3.77 9.80 -7.82
CA LYS A 81 -3.26 8.59 -7.16
C LYS A 81 -3.07 7.45 -8.17
N THR A 82 -4.04 7.21 -9.05
CA THR A 82 -3.95 6.17 -10.08
C THR A 82 -2.83 6.45 -11.08
N LYS A 83 -2.68 7.71 -11.52
CA LYS A 83 -1.63 8.11 -12.46
C LYS A 83 -0.24 7.95 -11.83
N LEU A 84 -0.07 8.46 -10.62
CA LEU A 84 1.21 8.45 -9.90
C LEU A 84 1.62 7.04 -9.48
N ALA A 85 0.65 6.18 -9.12
CA ALA A 85 0.91 4.76 -8.86
C ALA A 85 1.47 4.05 -10.11
N LYS A 86 0.90 4.30 -11.29
CA LYS A 86 1.41 3.74 -12.56
C LYS A 86 2.81 4.24 -12.90
N GLU A 87 3.09 5.51 -12.65
CA GLU A 87 4.42 6.09 -12.91
C GLU A 87 5.50 5.52 -11.97
N LYS A 88 5.13 5.17 -10.73
CA LYS A 88 6.04 4.63 -9.70
C LYS A 88 6.02 3.11 -9.56
N ASP A 89 5.33 2.41 -10.47
CA ASP A 89 5.14 0.95 -10.45
C ASP A 89 4.62 0.44 -9.09
N ILE A 90 3.71 1.22 -8.47
CA ILE A 90 3.04 0.86 -7.23
C ILE A 90 1.73 0.16 -7.60
N VAL A 91 1.52 -1.04 -7.04
CA VAL A 91 0.26 -1.76 -7.18
C VAL A 91 -0.74 -1.19 -6.16
N LEU A 92 -1.91 -0.75 -6.64
CA LEU A 92 -3.02 -0.21 -5.85
C LEU A 92 -4.07 -1.28 -5.50
#